data_AF-A0A6J7FF65-F1
#
_entry.id   AF-A0A6J7FF65-F1
#
_cell.length_a   1.000
_cell.length_b   1.000
_cell.length_c   1.000
_cell.angle_alpha   90.00
_cell.angle_beta   90.00
_cell.angle_gamma   90.00
#
_symmetry.space_group_name_H-M   'P 1'
#
loop_
_entity.id
_entity.type
_entity.pdbx_description
1 polymer ?
#
loop_
_entity_poly.entity_id
_entity_poly.type
_entity_poly.pdbx_seq_one_letter_code
_entity_poly.pdbx_strand_id
1 'polypeptide(L)'
;MRVHAHRGNTFTAGTVVLAAAVVEAELRGGASPGVRAGLVLALTALAGLGALRSPLEDGTARPYQELLLALTALGGAGLIAHVLALAGAGPGSPVDAWWVAGVAASGAVLGLALARARGGTIVLGVGAALAVVAVVAATGAAWGGADPRDGVRWVLLLVVLVLVLAIVLRIDGRYGHAVALADVLAAVVVLLAATFLVDDVPGAAGALGLPTAPEGAGLGWQLLLVTAGFALAGLGATLHERGPGWLGALALLASLGVLSRGGGDLVGWPLVLAVPGLVLVGVALRPVGRRTPEEERAEGPGATVVPFGRRRPTAVLREPDPDDDLL
;
A
#
# COMPACT_ATOMS: atom_id res chain seq x y z
N MET A 1 26.50 13.56 3.36
CA MET A 1 26.64 12.40 4.26
C MET A 1 26.53 11.12 3.42
N ARG A 2 27.54 10.25 3.38
CA ARG A 2 27.47 8.94 2.72
C ARG A 2 27.27 7.88 3.80
N VAL A 3 26.17 7.13 3.74
CA VAL A 3 25.92 6.03 4.69
C VAL A 3 26.50 4.76 4.08
N HIS A 4 27.44 4.13 4.79
CA HIS A 4 28.01 2.85 4.36
C HIS A 4 26.98 1.74 4.54
N ALA A 5 26.96 0.78 3.63
CA ALA A 5 25.98 -0.32 3.57
C ALA A 5 25.78 -1.05 4.91
N HIS A 6 26.86 -1.29 5.68
CA HIS A 6 26.79 -1.96 6.97
C HIS A 6 26.09 -1.15 8.08
N ARG A 7 26.04 0.19 7.96
CA ARG A 7 25.40 1.08 8.94
C ARG A 7 24.03 1.58 8.50
N GLY A 8 23.60 1.24 7.28
CA GLY A 8 22.34 1.68 6.69
C GLY A 8 21.13 1.34 7.55
N ASN A 9 21.03 0.08 8.00
CA ASN A 9 19.90 -0.38 8.80
C ASN A 9 19.81 0.35 10.16
N THR A 10 20.93 0.53 10.86
CA THR A 10 20.97 1.25 12.13
C THR A 10 20.62 2.72 11.97
N PHE A 11 21.15 3.37 10.93
CA PHE A 11 20.84 4.77 10.62
C PHE A 11 19.35 4.95 10.31
N THR A 12 18.78 4.07 9.49
CA THR A 12 17.36 4.09 9.16
C THR A 12 16.49 3.85 10.39
N ALA A 13 16.84 2.88 11.25
CA ALA A 13 16.12 2.64 12.50
C ALA A 13 16.12 3.88 13.41
N GLY A 14 17.28 4.54 13.58
CA GLY A 14 17.38 5.79 14.33
C GLY A 14 16.55 6.92 13.70
N THR A 15 16.50 6.99 12.37
CA THR A 15 15.69 7.98 11.64
C THR A 15 14.19 7.73 11.82
N VAL A 16 13.74 6.47 11.88
CA VAL A 16 12.34 6.11 12.18
C VAL A 16 11.96 6.51 13.61
N VAL A 17 12.83 6.24 14.60
CA VAL A 17 12.60 6.67 15.99
C VAL A 17 12.53 8.19 16.08
N LEU A 18 13.42 8.90 15.37
CA LEU A 18 13.37 10.36 15.31
C LEU A 18 12.08 10.85 14.65
N ALA A 19 11.62 10.20 13.57
CA ALA A 19 10.35 10.53 12.92
C ALA A 19 9.17 10.39 13.89
N ALA A 20 9.12 9.30 14.66
CA ALA A 20 8.10 9.12 15.69
C ALA A 20 8.15 10.22 16.76
N ALA A 21 9.34 10.61 17.22
CA ALA A 21 9.51 11.70 18.18
C ALA A 21 9.06 13.05 17.62
N VAL A 22 9.32 13.33 16.33
CA VAL A 22 8.82 14.54 15.66
C VAL A 22 7.30 14.55 15.58
N VAL A 23 6.68 13.42 15.21
CA VAL A 23 5.22 13.28 15.19
C VAL A 23 4.63 13.47 16.59
N GLU A 24 5.24 12.90 17.61
CA GLU A 24 4.80 13.09 19.01
C GLU A 24 4.90 14.57 19.44
N ALA A 25 5.96 15.27 19.03
CA ALA A 25 6.11 16.70 19.28
C ALA A 25 5.05 17.54 18.56
N GLU A 26 4.66 17.17 17.34
CA GLU A 26 3.53 17.77 16.61
C GLU A 26 2.23 17.62 17.39
N LEU A 27 1.94 16.40 17.84
CA LEU A 27 0.68 16.04 18.50
C LEU A 27 0.53 16.68 19.89
N ARG A 28 1.63 16.87 20.63
CA ARG A 28 1.59 17.50 21.96
C ARG A 28 1.32 19.01 21.94
N GLY A 29 1.51 19.69 20.82
CA GLY A 29 1.19 21.11 20.66
C GLY A 29 2.02 22.09 21.51
N GLY A 30 3.03 21.63 22.25
CA GLY A 30 3.86 22.49 23.13
C GLY A 30 4.98 23.27 22.41
N ALA A 31 5.29 22.92 21.16
CA ALA A 31 6.33 23.56 20.37
C ALA A 31 5.74 24.65 19.45
N SER A 32 6.49 25.75 19.26
CA SER A 32 6.08 26.80 18.33
C SER A 32 6.04 26.27 16.88
N PRO A 33 5.21 26.85 15.98
CA PRO A 33 5.13 26.42 14.58
C PRO A 33 6.48 26.40 13.86
N GLY A 34 7.37 27.35 14.15
CA GLY A 34 8.71 27.41 13.58
C GLY A 34 9.62 26.27 14.04
N VAL A 35 9.57 25.90 15.32
CA VAL A 35 10.33 24.76 15.86
C VAL A 35 9.85 23.45 15.21
N ARG A 36 8.53 23.28 15.13
CA ARG A 36 7.86 22.16 14.47
C ARG A 36 8.30 22.00 13.01
N ALA A 37 8.18 23.06 12.22
CA ALA A 37 8.66 23.09 10.84
C ALA A 37 10.18 22.78 10.75
N GLY A 38 10.99 23.32 11.66
CA GLY A 38 12.43 23.05 11.72
C GLY A 38 12.77 21.59 12.01
N LEU A 39 12.03 20.93 12.91
CA LEU A 39 12.19 19.50 13.21
C LEU A 39 11.82 18.63 12.01
N VAL A 40 10.70 18.91 11.35
CA VAL A 40 10.29 18.20 10.13
C VAL A 40 11.31 18.43 9.01
N LEU A 41 11.86 19.65 8.88
CA LEU A 41 12.90 19.97 7.89
C LEU A 41 14.17 19.17 8.14
N ALA A 42 14.65 19.16 9.38
CA ALA A 42 15.84 18.43 9.77
C ALA A 42 15.67 16.93 9.51
N LEU A 43 14.53 16.35 9.88
CA LEU A 43 14.22 14.94 9.63
C LEU A 43 14.15 14.62 8.14
N THR A 44 13.43 15.45 7.36
CA THR A 44 13.26 15.25 5.91
C THR A 44 14.60 15.37 5.18
N ALA A 45 15.41 16.36 5.55
CA ALA A 45 16.75 16.54 4.99
C ALA A 45 17.69 15.39 5.38
N LEU A 46 17.65 14.94 6.64
CA LEU A 46 18.43 13.80 7.11
C LEU A 46 18.08 12.52 6.34
N ALA A 47 16.78 12.22 6.21
CA ALA A 47 16.30 11.04 5.49
C ALA A 47 16.63 11.12 4.00
N GLY A 48 16.35 12.26 3.36
CA GLY A 48 16.56 12.47 1.93
C GLY A 48 18.03 12.44 1.56
N LEU A 49 18.89 13.11 2.33
CA LEU A 49 20.34 13.06 2.12
C LEU A 49 20.88 11.65 2.37
N GLY A 50 20.42 10.97 3.42
CA GLY A 50 20.82 9.60 3.73
C GLY A 50 20.50 8.64 2.58
N ALA A 51 19.29 8.72 2.03
CA ALA A 51 18.85 7.90 0.91
C ALA A 51 19.57 8.24 -0.40
N LEU A 52 19.55 9.52 -0.80
CA LEU A 52 20.02 9.96 -2.12
C LEU A 52 21.56 9.96 -2.23
N ARG A 53 22.29 10.07 -1.13
CA ARG A 53 23.76 10.02 -1.16
C ARG A 53 24.31 8.62 -0.90
N SER A 54 23.47 7.67 -0.49
CA SER A 54 23.87 6.27 -0.39
C SER A 54 24.05 5.67 -1.80
N PRO A 55 25.12 4.90 -2.03
CA PRO A 55 25.29 4.17 -3.29
C PRO A 55 24.15 3.15 -3.46
N LEU A 56 23.68 3.01 -4.69
CA LEU A 56 22.81 1.91 -5.08
C LEU A 56 23.67 0.65 -5.18
N GLU A 57 23.10 -0.48 -4.79
CA GLU A 57 23.70 -1.79 -5.02
C GLU A 57 22.86 -2.52 -6.06
N ASP A 58 23.53 -3.12 -7.04
CA ASP A 58 22.86 -3.86 -8.12
C ASP A 58 21.78 -3.07 -8.88
N GLY A 59 21.95 -1.74 -8.94
CA GLY A 59 21.01 -0.83 -9.63
C GLY A 59 19.66 -0.65 -8.94
N THR A 60 19.48 -1.14 -7.71
CA THR A 60 18.22 -1.02 -6.97
C THR A 60 18.42 -0.42 -5.58
N ALA A 61 17.37 0.20 -5.04
CA ALA A 61 17.40 0.75 -3.69
C ALA A 61 17.33 -0.38 -2.67
N ARG A 62 18.22 -0.36 -1.67
CA ARG A 62 18.14 -1.29 -0.53
C ARG A 62 16.92 -0.95 0.34
N PRO A 63 16.37 -1.91 1.12
CA PRO A 63 15.20 -1.68 1.98
C PRO A 63 15.35 -0.47 2.92
N TYR A 64 16.54 -0.28 3.51
CA TYR A 64 16.79 0.88 4.38
C TYR A 64 16.75 2.21 3.61
N GLN A 65 17.18 2.23 2.33
CA GLN A 65 17.13 3.41 1.47
C GLN A 65 15.69 3.69 1.06
N GLU A 66 14.92 2.66 0.72
CA GLU A 66 13.50 2.80 0.40
C GLU A 66 12.71 3.39 1.56
N LEU A 67 12.99 2.94 2.80
CA LEU A 67 12.33 3.50 3.99
C LEU A 67 12.72 4.97 4.22
N LEU A 68 13.99 5.33 4.01
CA LEU A 68 14.41 6.73 4.09
C LEU A 68 13.76 7.59 3.00
N LEU A 69 13.60 7.08 1.77
CA LEU A 69 12.86 7.78 0.71
C LEU A 69 11.39 7.95 1.07
N ALA A 70 10.76 6.93 1.66
CA ALA A 70 9.39 7.01 2.16
C ALA A 70 9.24 8.07 3.26
N LEU A 71 10.15 8.09 4.24
CA LEU A 71 10.20 9.15 5.27
C LEU A 71 10.44 10.53 4.65
N THR A 72 11.24 10.62 3.59
CA THR A 72 11.46 11.88 2.86
C THR A 72 10.18 12.36 2.17
N ALA A 73 9.41 11.47 1.57
CA ALA A 73 8.14 11.80 0.94
C ALA A 73 7.10 12.30 1.97
N LEU A 74 6.97 11.59 3.10
CA LEU A 74 6.09 11.97 4.20
C LEU A 74 6.51 13.29 4.85
N GLY A 75 7.80 13.43 5.16
CA GLY A 75 8.36 14.65 5.73
C GLY A 75 8.23 15.84 4.77
N GLY A 76 8.39 15.61 3.46
CA GLY A 76 8.14 16.62 2.42
C GLY A 76 6.68 17.10 2.40
N ALA A 77 5.71 16.19 2.53
CA ALA A 77 4.30 16.57 2.68
C ALA A 77 4.08 17.40 3.95
N GLY A 78 4.63 16.97 5.08
CA GLY A 78 4.57 17.71 6.36
C GLY A 78 5.21 19.11 6.26
N LEU A 79 6.34 19.25 5.56
CA LEU A 79 6.96 20.55 5.31
C LEU A 79 6.04 21.47 4.52
N ILE A 80 5.39 20.96 3.47
CA ILE A 80 4.45 21.75 2.68
C ILE A 80 3.27 22.19 3.55
N ALA A 81 2.75 21.31 4.39
CA ALA A 81 1.73 21.67 5.37
C ALA A 81 2.18 22.83 6.29
N HIS A 82 3.40 22.77 6.83
CA HIS A 82 3.93 23.86 7.66
C HIS A 82 4.16 25.15 6.88
N VAL A 83 4.69 25.07 5.66
CA VAL A 83 4.91 26.24 4.80
C VAL A 83 3.58 26.92 4.49
N LEU A 84 2.55 26.16 4.11
CA LEU A 84 1.21 26.69 3.88
C LEU A 84 0.65 27.34 5.15
N ALA A 85 0.79 26.70 6.31
CA ALA A 85 0.34 27.28 7.57
C ALA A 85 1.07 28.57 7.94
N LEU A 86 2.39 28.65 7.75
CA LEU A 86 3.19 29.85 7.98
C LEU A 86 2.86 30.97 6.98
N ALA A 87 2.43 30.62 5.77
CA ALA A 87 1.96 31.55 4.75
C ALA A 87 0.50 32.02 4.98
N GLY A 88 -0.15 31.59 6.07
CA GLY A 88 -1.54 31.93 6.39
C GLY A 88 -2.59 31.03 5.74
N ALA A 89 -2.18 30.07 4.90
CA ALA A 89 -3.03 29.02 4.34
C ALA A 89 -2.99 27.76 5.24
N GLY A 90 -3.26 27.94 6.54
CA GLY A 90 -3.33 26.84 7.49
C GLY A 90 -4.57 25.96 7.29
N PRO A 91 -4.62 24.78 7.93
CA PRO A 91 -5.68 23.80 7.73
C PRO A 91 -7.09 24.31 8.10
N GLY A 92 -7.28 25.47 8.73
CA GLY A 92 -8.59 25.91 9.24
C GLY A 92 -9.07 25.06 10.43
N SER A 93 -10.25 25.41 10.96
CA SER A 93 -10.97 24.60 11.96
C SER A 93 -12.47 24.67 11.66
N PRO A 94 -13.10 23.60 11.16
CA PRO A 94 -12.55 22.27 10.88
C PRO A 94 -11.49 22.26 9.76
N VAL A 95 -10.75 21.15 9.63
CA VAL A 95 -9.69 21.00 8.63
C VAL A 95 -10.27 21.05 7.22
N ASP A 96 -9.77 21.95 6.37
CA ASP A 96 -10.19 22.12 4.98
C ASP A 96 -9.74 20.92 4.13
N ALA A 97 -10.69 20.27 3.48
CA ALA A 97 -10.44 19.13 2.61
C ALA A 97 -9.60 19.49 1.37
N TRP A 98 -9.70 20.72 0.85
CA TRP A 98 -8.81 21.18 -0.23
C TRP A 98 -7.36 21.33 0.22
N TRP A 99 -7.16 21.77 1.46
CA TRP A 99 -5.85 21.85 2.06
C TRP A 99 -5.22 20.46 2.20
N VAL A 100 -5.98 19.48 2.71
CA VAL A 100 -5.54 18.08 2.82
C VAL A 100 -5.19 17.51 1.44
N ALA A 101 -6.04 17.79 0.45
CA ALA A 101 -5.80 17.35 -0.93
C ALA A 101 -4.49 17.89 -1.49
N GLY A 102 -4.21 19.18 -1.32
CA GLY A 102 -2.98 19.81 -1.81
C GLY A 102 -1.72 19.27 -1.14
N VAL A 103 -1.74 19.10 0.18
CA VAL A 103 -0.62 18.55 0.95
C VAL A 103 -0.34 17.10 0.54
N ALA A 104 -1.37 16.27 0.49
CA ALA A 104 -1.24 14.86 0.11
C ALA A 104 -0.80 14.70 -1.36
N ALA A 105 -1.34 15.50 -2.29
CA ALA A 105 -0.95 15.49 -3.70
C ALA A 105 0.53 15.82 -3.87
N SER A 106 1.03 16.80 -3.11
CA SER A 106 2.44 17.19 -3.16
C SER A 106 3.35 16.07 -2.66
N GLY A 107 2.98 15.41 -1.56
CA GLY A 107 3.66 14.23 -1.06
C GLY A 107 3.62 13.05 -2.04
N ALA A 108 2.49 12.84 -2.73
CA ALA A 108 2.34 11.82 -3.76
C ALA A 108 3.27 12.05 -4.96
N VAL A 109 3.33 13.29 -5.45
CA VAL A 109 4.23 13.68 -6.54
C VAL A 109 5.69 13.48 -6.14
N LEU A 110 6.06 13.89 -4.92
CA LEU A 110 7.42 13.68 -4.40
C LEU A 110 7.74 12.18 -4.27
N GLY A 111 6.86 11.39 -3.68
CA GLY A 111 7.01 9.95 -3.55
C GLY A 111 7.18 9.26 -4.91
N LEU A 112 6.37 9.64 -5.90
CA LEU A 112 6.48 9.13 -7.27
C LEU A 112 7.79 9.54 -7.95
N ALA A 113 8.24 10.78 -7.76
CA ALA A 113 9.51 11.26 -8.30
C ALA A 113 10.69 10.49 -7.69
N LEU A 114 10.70 10.28 -6.38
CA LEU A 114 11.72 9.51 -5.67
C LEU A 114 11.70 8.03 -6.07
N ALA A 115 10.51 7.44 -6.21
CA ALA A 115 10.32 6.07 -6.69
C ALA A 115 10.90 5.90 -8.10
N ARG A 116 10.63 6.84 -9.02
CA ARG A 116 11.20 6.80 -10.38
C ARG A 116 12.71 7.00 -10.39
N ALA A 117 13.23 7.89 -9.56
CA ALA A 117 14.66 8.19 -9.50
C ALA A 117 15.49 7.03 -8.94
N ARG A 118 14.91 6.19 -8.07
CA ARG A 118 15.65 5.15 -7.32
C ARG A 118 15.10 3.74 -7.47
N GLY A 119 14.03 3.54 -8.23
CA GLY A 119 13.39 2.26 -8.43
C GLY A 119 12.75 1.67 -7.17
N GLY A 120 12.43 2.51 -6.17
CA GLY A 120 12.02 2.05 -4.84
C GLY A 120 10.53 1.69 -4.74
N THR A 121 10.23 0.53 -4.16
CA THR A 121 8.85 0.01 -4.03
C THR A 121 8.09 0.60 -2.83
N ILE A 122 8.73 0.71 -1.65
CA ILE A 122 8.06 1.26 -0.45
C ILE A 122 7.70 2.73 -0.65
N VAL A 123 8.61 3.54 -1.21
CA VAL A 123 8.32 4.97 -1.49
C VAL A 123 7.23 5.13 -2.56
N LEU A 124 7.13 4.20 -3.51
CA LEU A 124 6.02 4.17 -4.47
C LEU A 124 4.70 3.88 -3.76
N GLY A 125 4.67 2.88 -2.87
CA GLY A 125 3.50 2.56 -2.05
C GLY A 125 3.03 3.74 -1.22
N VAL A 126 3.96 4.43 -0.53
CA VAL A 126 3.66 5.66 0.22
C VAL A 126 3.15 6.77 -0.69
N GLY A 127 3.79 6.99 -1.84
CA GLY A 127 3.34 7.98 -2.81
C GLY A 127 1.94 7.67 -3.34
N ALA A 128 1.63 6.39 -3.61
CA ALA A 128 0.31 5.95 -4.04
C ALA A 128 -0.73 6.11 -2.93
N ALA A 129 -0.41 5.78 -1.68
CA ALA A 129 -1.30 6.01 -0.53
C ALA A 129 -1.62 7.52 -0.37
N LEU A 130 -0.61 8.39 -0.48
CA LEU A 130 -0.82 9.84 -0.47
C LEU A 130 -1.66 10.32 -1.66
N ALA A 131 -1.51 9.70 -2.85
CA ALA A 131 -2.35 10.01 -4.00
C ALA A 131 -3.82 9.66 -3.74
N VAL A 132 -4.08 8.52 -3.09
CA VAL A 132 -5.44 8.13 -2.67
C VAL A 132 -6.01 9.15 -1.70
N VAL A 133 -5.25 9.54 -0.66
CA VAL A 133 -5.68 10.56 0.30
C VAL A 133 -6.00 11.88 -0.41
N ALA A 134 -5.15 12.30 -1.34
CA ALA A 134 -5.34 13.54 -2.10
C ALA A 134 -6.65 13.51 -2.91
N VAL A 135 -6.87 12.41 -3.63
CA VAL A 135 -8.05 12.21 -4.47
C VAL A 135 -9.33 12.12 -3.63
N VAL A 136 -9.29 11.40 -2.51
CA VAL A 136 -10.43 11.30 -1.57
C VAL A 136 -10.78 12.66 -0.97
N ALA A 137 -9.78 13.41 -0.49
CA ALA A 137 -9.98 14.73 0.09
C ALA A 137 -10.51 15.74 -0.94
N ALA A 138 -9.93 15.77 -2.14
CA ALA A 138 -10.41 16.60 -3.25
C ALA A 138 -11.86 16.27 -3.63
N THR A 139 -12.21 14.98 -3.65
CA THR A 139 -13.56 14.53 -3.96
C THR A 139 -14.55 14.97 -2.89
N GLY A 140 -14.21 14.78 -1.61
CA GLY A 140 -15.05 15.25 -0.50
C GLY A 140 -15.27 16.77 -0.55
N ALA A 141 -14.24 17.54 -0.95
CA ALA A 141 -14.32 18.98 -1.08
C ALA A 141 -15.14 19.45 -2.30
N ALA A 142 -15.09 18.70 -3.40
CA ALA A 142 -15.78 19.03 -4.66
C ALA A 142 -17.21 18.49 -4.74
N TRP A 143 -17.60 17.57 -3.85
CA TRP A 143 -18.88 16.88 -3.95
C TRP A 143 -20.05 17.81 -3.57
N GLY A 144 -20.92 18.09 -4.53
CA GLY A 144 -22.12 18.90 -4.31
C GLY A 144 -23.36 18.11 -3.86
N GLY A 145 -23.24 16.80 -3.67
CA GLY A 145 -24.35 15.94 -3.23
C GLY A 145 -24.66 16.06 -1.73
N ALA A 146 -25.81 15.54 -1.31
CA ALA A 146 -26.27 15.61 0.08
C ALA A 146 -25.38 14.82 1.06
N ASP A 147 -24.75 13.73 0.60
CA ASP A 147 -23.77 12.97 1.37
C ASP A 147 -22.41 12.96 0.64
N PRO A 148 -21.35 13.55 1.22
CA PRO A 148 -20.00 13.52 0.64
C PRO A 148 -19.43 12.10 0.52
N ARG A 149 -19.92 11.14 1.31
CA ARG A 149 -19.46 9.74 1.25
C ARG A 149 -19.76 9.09 -0.08
N ASP A 150 -20.82 9.48 -0.77
CA ASP A 150 -21.17 8.89 -2.06
C ASP A 150 -20.13 9.21 -3.12
N GLY A 151 -19.68 10.46 -3.18
CA GLY A 151 -18.56 10.85 -4.05
C GLY A 151 -17.30 10.08 -3.71
N VAL A 152 -16.96 9.99 -2.42
CA VAL A 152 -15.78 9.26 -1.95
C VAL A 152 -15.86 7.77 -2.32
N ARG A 153 -17.01 7.10 -2.17
CA ARG A 153 -17.21 5.68 -2.54
C ARG A 153 -16.97 5.44 -4.02
N TRP A 154 -17.54 6.27 -4.89
CA TRP A 154 -17.34 6.17 -6.34
C TRP A 154 -15.90 6.39 -6.75
N VAL A 155 -15.23 7.34 -6.12
CA VAL A 155 -13.83 7.62 -6.41
C VAL A 155 -12.90 6.53 -5.88
N LEU A 156 -13.16 5.98 -4.68
CA LEU A 156 -12.45 4.82 -4.18
C LEU A 156 -12.63 3.60 -5.09
N LEU A 157 -13.83 3.39 -5.63
CA LEU A 157 -14.09 2.35 -6.63
C LEU A 157 -13.26 2.58 -7.90
N LEU A 158 -13.21 3.80 -8.42
CA LEU A 158 -12.37 4.13 -9.58
C LEU A 158 -10.88 3.87 -9.27
N VAL A 159 -10.41 4.24 -8.08
CA VAL A 159 -9.05 3.97 -7.62
C VAL A 159 -8.77 2.46 -7.56
N VAL A 160 -9.70 1.66 -7.04
CA VAL A 160 -9.60 0.19 -7.05
C VAL A 160 -9.39 -0.33 -8.47
N LEU A 161 -10.20 0.11 -9.42
CA LEU A 161 -10.10 -0.33 -10.82
C LEU A 161 -8.75 0.06 -11.45
N VAL A 162 -8.30 1.30 -11.21
CA VAL A 162 -7.00 1.79 -11.69
C VAL A 162 -5.85 0.99 -11.07
N LEU A 163 -5.90 0.68 -9.77
CA LEU A 163 -4.88 -0.10 -9.09
C LEU A 163 -4.83 -1.55 -9.58
N VAL A 164 -5.99 -2.19 -9.78
CA VAL A 164 -6.06 -3.55 -10.36
C VAL A 164 -5.42 -3.57 -11.75
N LEU A 165 -5.78 -2.63 -12.63
CA LEU A 165 -5.17 -2.52 -13.96
C LEU A 165 -3.65 -2.27 -13.85
N ALA A 166 -3.24 -1.39 -12.96
CA ALA A 166 -1.85 -1.07 -12.70
C ALA A 166 -1.02 -2.26 -12.17
N ILE A 167 -1.64 -3.17 -11.42
CA ILE A 167 -1.04 -4.42 -10.94
C ILE A 167 -0.90 -5.40 -12.11
N VAL A 168 -1.97 -5.65 -12.86
CA VAL A 168 -1.99 -6.56 -14.01
C VAL A 168 -0.93 -6.15 -15.05
N LEU A 169 -0.84 -4.86 -15.38
CA LEU A 169 0.15 -4.37 -16.34
C LEU A 169 1.60 -4.45 -15.86
N ARG A 170 1.84 -4.67 -14.56
CA ARG A 170 3.19 -4.67 -13.97
C ARG A 170 3.64 -6.04 -13.46
N ILE A 171 2.73 -7.00 -13.34
CA ILE A 171 3.02 -8.30 -12.73
C ILE A 171 4.16 -9.04 -13.44
N ASP A 172 4.21 -8.96 -14.78
CA ASP A 172 5.23 -9.63 -15.61
C ASP A 172 6.58 -8.91 -15.65
N GLY A 173 6.58 -7.60 -15.42
CA GLY A 173 7.76 -6.75 -15.63
C GLY A 173 8.47 -6.31 -14.36
N ARG A 174 7.71 -6.07 -13.28
CA ARG A 174 8.19 -5.47 -12.03
C ARG A 174 7.38 -5.98 -10.85
N TYR A 175 7.55 -7.26 -10.53
CA TYR A 175 6.84 -7.95 -9.46
C TYR A 175 6.76 -7.16 -8.15
N GLY A 176 7.88 -6.62 -7.64
CA GLY A 176 7.88 -5.83 -6.39
C GLY A 176 7.03 -4.55 -6.45
N HIS A 177 6.88 -3.92 -7.62
CA HIS A 177 5.95 -2.79 -7.76
C HIS A 177 4.49 -3.26 -7.73
N ALA A 178 4.19 -4.44 -8.28
CA ALA A 178 2.86 -5.02 -8.23
C ALA A 178 2.46 -5.36 -6.79
N VAL A 179 3.39 -5.90 -5.98
CA VAL A 179 3.15 -6.17 -4.55
C VAL A 179 2.84 -4.88 -3.78
N ALA A 180 3.66 -3.83 -3.93
CA ALA A 180 3.41 -2.55 -3.27
C ALA A 180 2.06 -1.91 -3.68
N LEU A 181 1.64 -2.07 -4.94
CA LEU A 181 0.33 -1.61 -5.41
C LEU A 181 -0.81 -2.48 -4.87
N ALA A 182 -0.59 -3.78 -4.67
CA ALA A 182 -1.56 -4.67 -4.04
C ALA A 182 -1.81 -4.31 -2.57
N ASP A 183 -0.75 -3.92 -1.83
CA ASP A 183 -0.89 -3.41 -0.46
C ASP A 183 -1.74 -2.13 -0.42
N VAL A 184 -1.49 -1.20 -1.35
CA VAL A 184 -2.30 0.03 -1.48
C VAL A 184 -3.74 -0.30 -1.88
N LEU A 185 -3.94 -1.24 -2.80
CA LEU A 185 -5.27 -1.71 -3.20
C LEU A 185 -6.03 -2.27 -2.00
N ALA A 186 -5.39 -3.09 -1.17
CA ALA A 186 -6.00 -3.62 0.04
C ALA A 186 -6.39 -2.50 1.02
N ALA A 187 -5.50 -1.53 1.25
CA ALA A 187 -5.81 -0.36 2.07
C ALA A 187 -6.99 0.46 1.51
N VAL A 188 -7.08 0.63 0.19
CA VAL A 188 -8.21 1.32 -0.47
C VAL A 188 -9.52 0.55 -0.29
N VAL A 189 -9.51 -0.78 -0.39
CA VAL A 189 -10.71 -1.60 -0.17
C VAL A 189 -11.16 -1.53 1.30
N VAL A 190 -10.22 -1.55 2.25
CA VAL A 190 -10.52 -1.33 3.68
C VAL A 190 -11.13 0.05 3.89
N LEU A 191 -10.56 1.10 3.28
CA LEU A 191 -11.07 2.46 3.37
C LEU A 191 -12.48 2.56 2.79
N LEU A 192 -12.74 1.91 1.65
CA LEU A 192 -14.06 1.84 1.04
C LEU A 192 -15.06 1.16 1.98
N ALA A 193 -14.70 0.01 2.58
CA ALA A 193 -15.54 -0.65 3.58
C ALA A 193 -15.80 0.26 4.81
N ALA A 194 -14.78 0.98 5.27
CA ALA A 194 -14.90 1.92 6.40
C ALA A 194 -15.92 3.04 6.12
N THR A 195 -16.08 3.49 4.87
CA THR A 195 -17.11 4.49 4.52
C THR A 195 -18.55 4.00 4.74
N PHE A 196 -18.75 2.69 4.82
CA PHE A 196 -20.02 2.10 5.22
C PHE A 196 -20.04 1.87 6.74
N LEU A 197 -18.94 1.45 7.35
CA LEU A 197 -18.83 1.12 8.78
C LEU A 197 -18.85 2.32 9.72
N VAL A 198 -18.55 3.53 9.25
CA VAL A 198 -18.37 4.72 10.09
C VAL A 198 -19.53 5.01 11.06
N ASP A 199 -20.78 4.74 10.66
CA ASP A 199 -21.95 5.00 11.49
C ASP A 199 -22.13 4.00 12.68
N ASP A 200 -21.38 2.89 12.72
CA ASP A 200 -21.41 1.91 13.83
C ASP A 200 -20.56 2.34 15.01
N VAL A 201 -19.56 3.17 14.76
CA VAL A 201 -18.64 3.61 15.80
C VAL A 201 -19.29 4.80 16.49
N PRO A 202 -19.71 4.67 17.78
CA PRO A 202 -20.43 5.72 18.47
C PRO A 202 -19.63 7.03 18.45
N GLY A 203 -20.22 8.08 17.89
CA GLY A 203 -19.60 9.41 17.79
C GLY A 203 -18.62 9.59 16.62
N ALA A 204 -18.30 8.57 15.83
CA ALA A 204 -17.35 8.72 14.71
C ALA A 204 -17.91 9.58 13.56
N ALA A 205 -19.15 9.33 13.13
CA ALA A 205 -19.80 10.15 12.10
C ALA A 205 -19.90 11.62 12.55
N GLY A 206 -20.29 11.86 13.81
CA GLY A 206 -20.35 13.20 14.39
C GLY A 206 -18.97 13.87 14.48
N ALA A 207 -17.93 13.14 14.86
CA ALA A 207 -16.55 13.65 14.90
C ALA A 207 -16.03 14.03 13.50
N LEU A 208 -16.50 13.35 12.46
CA LEU A 208 -16.17 13.64 11.06
C LEU A 208 -17.11 14.67 10.41
N GLY A 209 -18.11 15.18 11.15
CA GLY A 209 -19.11 16.11 10.62
C GLY A 209 -20.00 15.50 9.52
N LEU A 210 -20.12 14.17 9.49
CA LEU A 210 -20.89 13.46 8.49
C LEU A 210 -22.36 13.36 8.90
N PRO A 211 -23.32 13.51 7.97
CA PRO A 211 -24.73 13.24 8.25
C PRO A 211 -24.92 11.76 8.65
N THR A 212 -25.95 11.40 9.41
CA THR A 212 -26.26 9.98 9.64
C THR A 212 -26.87 9.37 8.38
N ALA A 213 -26.26 8.34 7.82
CA ALA A 213 -26.82 7.62 6.67
C ALA A 213 -27.91 6.64 7.15
N PRO A 214 -29.14 6.70 6.60
CA PRO A 214 -30.23 5.82 7.01
C PRO A 214 -30.16 4.40 6.40
N GLU A 215 -29.32 4.17 5.38
CA GLU A 215 -29.34 2.92 4.61
C GLU A 215 -28.00 2.17 4.66
N GLY A 216 -28.09 0.85 4.81
CA GLY A 216 -26.95 -0.05 4.69
C GLY A 216 -26.38 -0.07 3.26
N ALA A 217 -25.18 -0.65 3.10
CA ALA A 217 -24.60 -0.82 1.77
C ALA A 217 -25.56 -1.63 0.87
N GLY A 218 -25.97 -1.08 -0.28
CA GLY A 218 -26.78 -1.83 -1.24
C GLY A 218 -26.09 -3.12 -1.71
N LEU A 219 -26.86 -4.09 -2.20
CA LEU A 219 -26.37 -5.44 -2.59
C LEU A 219 -25.12 -5.39 -3.50
N GLY A 220 -25.10 -4.48 -4.47
CA GLY A 220 -23.95 -4.32 -5.38
C GLY A 220 -22.64 -4.00 -4.66
N TRP A 221 -22.67 -3.11 -3.65
CA TRP A 221 -21.50 -2.75 -2.84
C TRP A 221 -21.05 -3.92 -1.96
N GLN A 222 -22.00 -4.64 -1.36
CA GLN A 222 -21.70 -5.81 -0.55
C GLN A 222 -20.97 -6.89 -1.36
N LEU A 223 -21.50 -7.25 -2.53
CA LEU A 223 -20.89 -8.24 -3.43
C LEU A 223 -19.49 -7.79 -3.90
N LEU A 224 -19.34 -6.51 -4.23
CA LEU A 224 -18.06 -5.94 -4.62
C LEU A 224 -17.01 -6.07 -3.50
N LEU A 225 -17.35 -5.65 -2.28
CA LEU A 225 -16.45 -5.68 -1.13
C LEU A 225 -16.03 -7.11 -0.77
N VAL A 226 -16.97 -8.04 -0.78
CA VAL A 226 -16.70 -9.46 -0.51
C VAL A 226 -15.79 -10.05 -1.60
N THR A 227 -16.12 -9.80 -2.87
CA THR A 227 -15.30 -10.28 -4.01
C THR A 227 -13.88 -9.71 -3.95
N ALA A 228 -13.75 -8.41 -3.66
CA ALA A 228 -12.46 -7.76 -3.52
C ALA A 228 -11.66 -8.34 -2.34
N GLY A 229 -12.29 -8.57 -1.19
CA GLY A 229 -11.66 -9.18 -0.01
C GLY A 229 -11.11 -10.59 -0.30
N PHE A 230 -11.91 -11.44 -0.96
CA PHE A 230 -11.45 -12.76 -1.37
C PHE A 230 -10.34 -12.72 -2.42
N ALA A 231 -10.48 -11.86 -3.43
CA ALA A 231 -9.45 -11.68 -4.46
C ALA A 231 -8.12 -11.22 -3.86
N LEU A 232 -8.15 -10.30 -2.90
CA LEU A 232 -6.96 -9.82 -2.20
C LEU A 232 -6.35 -10.88 -1.27
N ALA A 233 -7.16 -11.65 -0.55
CA ALA A 233 -6.67 -12.76 0.26
C ALA A 233 -6.01 -13.83 -0.62
N GLY A 234 -6.62 -14.17 -1.76
CA GLY A 234 -6.05 -15.08 -2.75
C GLY A 234 -4.76 -14.54 -3.36
N LEU A 235 -4.73 -13.26 -3.70
CA LEU A 235 -3.54 -12.58 -4.19
C LEU A 235 -2.40 -12.60 -3.16
N GLY A 236 -2.70 -12.36 -1.88
CA GLY A 236 -1.73 -12.47 -0.79
C GLY A 236 -1.14 -13.88 -0.66
N ALA A 237 -1.96 -14.92 -0.88
CA ALA A 237 -1.51 -16.31 -0.86
C ALA A 237 -0.63 -16.67 -2.07
N THR A 238 -0.93 -16.14 -3.26
CA THR A 238 -0.12 -16.42 -4.47
C THR A 238 1.19 -15.66 -4.48
N LEU A 239 1.23 -14.44 -3.92
CA LEU A 239 2.42 -13.60 -3.96
C LEU A 239 3.55 -14.07 -3.03
N HIS A 240 3.32 -14.99 -2.09
CA HIS A 240 4.31 -15.54 -1.13
C HIS A 240 5.12 -14.50 -0.34
N GLU A 241 4.77 -13.21 -0.40
CA GLU A 241 5.42 -12.15 0.34
C GLU A 241 4.69 -11.90 1.67
N ARG A 242 5.46 -11.61 2.73
CA ARG A 242 4.92 -11.41 4.09
C ARG A 242 4.03 -10.16 4.23
N GLY A 243 3.99 -9.29 3.22
CA GLY A 243 3.25 -8.02 3.21
C GLY A 243 1.75 -8.16 2.89
N PRO A 244 1.35 -8.57 1.68
CA PRO A 244 -0.04 -8.42 1.22
C PRO A 244 -1.08 -9.31 1.92
N GLY A 245 -0.65 -10.45 2.49
CA GLY A 245 -1.58 -11.43 3.07
C GLY A 245 -2.43 -10.89 4.23
N TRP A 246 -1.84 -10.13 5.15
CA TRP A 246 -2.57 -9.63 6.32
C TRP A 246 -3.52 -8.47 5.96
N LEU A 247 -3.14 -7.62 5.00
CA LEU A 247 -4.00 -6.55 4.50
C LEU A 247 -5.20 -7.12 3.73
N GLY A 248 -4.99 -8.17 2.93
CA GLY A 248 -6.10 -8.87 2.27
C GLY A 248 -7.07 -9.50 3.27
N ALA A 249 -6.56 -10.11 4.34
CA ALA A 249 -7.40 -10.62 5.43
C ALA A 249 -8.18 -9.51 6.14
N LEU A 250 -7.53 -8.36 6.42
CA LEU A 250 -8.18 -7.21 7.04
C LEU A 250 -9.26 -6.60 6.12
N ALA A 251 -9.00 -6.52 4.82
CA ALA A 251 -9.99 -6.13 3.81
C ALA A 251 -11.19 -7.08 3.82
N LEU A 252 -10.95 -8.39 3.85
CA LEU A 252 -12.02 -9.39 3.94
C LEU A 252 -12.86 -9.23 5.21
N LEU A 253 -12.21 -9.06 6.38
CA LEU A 253 -12.90 -8.83 7.64
C LEU A 253 -13.77 -7.56 7.62
N ALA A 254 -13.25 -6.48 7.06
CA ALA A 254 -14.01 -5.24 6.89
C ALA A 254 -15.22 -5.44 5.96
N SER A 255 -15.05 -6.14 4.85
CA SER A 255 -16.14 -6.49 3.93
C SER A 255 -17.22 -7.34 4.58
N LEU A 256 -16.84 -8.31 5.42
CA LEU A 256 -17.77 -9.14 6.19
C LEU A 256 -18.54 -8.30 7.23
N GLY A 257 -17.87 -7.32 7.87
CA GLY A 257 -18.52 -6.36 8.75
C GLY A 257 -19.63 -5.60 8.03
N VAL A 258 -19.37 -5.09 6.82
CA VAL A 258 -20.38 -4.39 6.01
C VAL A 258 -21.55 -5.30 5.65
N LEU A 259 -21.29 -6.57 5.32
CA LEU A 259 -22.32 -7.54 5.00
C LEU A 259 -23.23 -7.87 6.19
N SER A 260 -22.68 -7.90 7.41
CA SER A 260 -23.43 -8.23 8.62
C SER A 260 -24.53 -7.22 8.99
N ARG A 261 -24.39 -5.96 8.56
CA ARG A 261 -25.39 -4.89 8.76
C ARG A 261 -26.68 -5.07 7.98
N GLY A 262 -26.63 -5.81 6.88
CA GLY A 262 -27.73 -5.91 5.92
C GLY A 262 -29.00 -6.59 6.44
N GLY A 263 -29.01 -7.07 7.69
CA GLY A 263 -30.24 -7.39 8.41
C GLY A 263 -31.25 -8.25 7.63
N GLY A 264 -30.81 -9.31 6.93
CA GLY A 264 -31.71 -10.44 6.66
C GLY A 264 -32.05 -10.84 5.22
N ASP A 265 -31.54 -10.23 4.14
CA ASP A 265 -31.95 -10.67 2.78
C ASP A 265 -31.07 -11.77 2.14
N LEU A 266 -29.97 -12.16 2.79
CA LEU A 266 -29.12 -13.27 2.37
C LEU A 266 -29.12 -14.39 3.41
N VAL A 267 -30.30 -14.84 3.84
CA VAL A 267 -30.43 -16.05 4.69
C VAL A 267 -29.72 -17.22 3.98
N GLY A 268 -28.56 -17.65 4.51
CA GLY A 268 -27.77 -18.75 3.96
C GLY A 268 -26.41 -18.39 3.36
N TRP A 269 -26.03 -17.11 3.23
CA TRP A 269 -24.69 -16.76 2.74
C TRP A 269 -23.51 -17.33 3.55
N PRO A 270 -23.61 -17.49 4.90
CA PRO A 270 -22.52 -18.12 5.65
C PRO A 270 -22.32 -19.58 5.22
N LEU A 271 -23.40 -20.29 4.87
CA LEU A 271 -23.35 -21.64 4.30
C LEU A 271 -22.77 -21.61 2.87
N VAL A 272 -23.19 -20.66 2.04
CA VAL A 272 -22.68 -20.49 0.66
C VAL A 272 -21.19 -20.18 0.64
N LEU A 273 -20.64 -19.50 1.66
CA LEU A 273 -19.18 -19.32 1.80
C LEU A 273 -18.50 -20.49 2.51
N ALA A 274 -19.17 -21.11 3.51
CA ALA A 274 -18.62 -22.24 4.23
C ALA A 274 -18.41 -23.46 3.33
N VAL A 275 -19.31 -23.73 2.38
CA VAL A 275 -19.19 -24.86 1.44
C VAL A 275 -17.92 -24.77 0.58
N PRO A 276 -17.67 -23.72 -0.22
CA PRO A 276 -16.44 -23.59 -0.99
C PRO A 276 -15.22 -23.45 -0.09
N GLY A 277 -15.34 -22.79 1.08
CA GLY A 277 -14.26 -22.74 2.06
C GLY A 277 -13.85 -24.13 2.55
N LEU A 278 -14.82 -24.98 2.93
CA LEU A 278 -14.59 -26.37 3.35
C LEU A 278 -14.06 -27.23 2.19
N VAL A 279 -14.54 -27.02 0.97
CA VAL A 279 -14.01 -27.70 -0.22
C VAL A 279 -12.54 -27.33 -0.45
N LEU A 280 -12.20 -26.04 -0.41
CA LEU A 280 -10.82 -25.57 -0.58
C LEU A 280 -9.91 -26.09 0.53
N VAL A 281 -10.38 -26.09 1.79
CA VAL A 281 -9.65 -26.69 2.92
C VAL A 281 -9.47 -28.19 2.71
N GLY A 282 -10.51 -28.91 2.27
CA GLY A 282 -10.42 -30.33 1.96
C GLY A 282 -9.44 -30.63 0.82
N VAL A 283 -9.41 -29.79 -0.22
CA VAL A 283 -8.44 -29.87 -1.32
C VAL A 283 -7.02 -29.58 -0.83
N ALA A 284 -6.84 -28.59 0.04
CA ALA A 284 -5.53 -28.25 0.62
C ALA A 284 -5.00 -29.33 1.57
N LEU A 285 -5.90 -30.01 2.30
CA LEU A 285 -5.57 -31.14 3.17
C LEU A 285 -5.39 -32.45 2.39
N ARG A 286 -5.68 -32.48 1.08
CA ARG A 286 -5.44 -33.65 0.25
C ARG A 286 -3.95 -33.97 0.34
N PRO A 287 -3.55 -35.16 0.82
CA PRO A 287 -2.15 -35.49 0.98
C PRO A 287 -1.49 -35.39 -0.39
N VAL A 288 -0.60 -34.39 -0.51
CA VAL A 288 0.29 -34.27 -1.67
C VAL A 288 1.08 -35.58 -1.67
N GLY A 289 0.89 -36.39 -2.72
CA GLY A 289 1.59 -37.65 -2.85
C GLY A 289 3.08 -37.41 -2.57
N ARG A 290 3.69 -38.28 -1.74
CA ARG A 290 5.11 -38.18 -1.41
C ARG A 290 5.88 -37.87 -2.68
N ARG A 291 6.52 -36.70 -2.75
CA ARG A 291 7.47 -36.38 -3.81
C ARG A 291 8.44 -37.54 -3.91
N THR A 292 8.68 -38.01 -5.12
CA THR A 292 9.63 -39.11 -5.29
C THR A 292 11.02 -38.63 -4.85
N PRO A 293 11.89 -39.50 -4.33
CA PRO A 293 13.26 -39.12 -3.95
C PRO A 293 14.08 -38.49 -5.09
N GLU A 294 13.63 -38.63 -6.33
CA GLU A 294 14.21 -37.99 -7.51
C GLU A 294 13.81 -36.51 -7.63
N GLU A 295 12.57 -36.14 -7.27
CA GLU A 295 12.11 -34.75 -7.21
C GLU A 295 12.81 -33.97 -6.07
N GLU A 296 13.03 -34.62 -4.92
CA GLU A 296 13.80 -34.02 -3.79
C GLU A 296 15.31 -33.90 -4.10
N ARG A 297 15.88 -34.81 -4.91
CA ARG A 297 17.28 -34.68 -5.37
C ARG A 297 17.47 -33.61 -6.43
N ALA A 298 16.46 -33.35 -7.25
CA ALA A 298 16.47 -32.22 -8.19
C ALA A 298 16.40 -30.86 -7.45
N GLU A 299 15.76 -30.82 -6.27
CA GLU A 299 15.74 -29.68 -5.33
C GLU A 299 16.89 -29.73 -4.30
N GLY A 300 18.09 -30.19 -4.69
CA GLY A 300 19.25 -30.27 -3.79
C GLY A 300 19.57 -28.94 -3.06
N PRO A 301 20.42 -28.92 -2.01
CA PRO A 301 20.69 -27.75 -1.15
C PRO A 301 21.29 -26.51 -1.84
N GLY A 302 21.41 -26.52 -3.16
CA GLY A 302 21.73 -25.37 -4.02
C GLY A 302 20.64 -25.02 -5.04
N ALA A 303 19.44 -25.62 -4.96
CA ALA A 303 18.25 -25.23 -5.71
C ALA A 303 17.83 -23.86 -5.19
N THR A 304 18.46 -22.83 -5.74
CA THR A 304 17.98 -21.47 -5.70
C THR A 304 16.49 -21.53 -6.01
N VAL A 305 15.67 -21.13 -5.04
CA VAL A 305 14.27 -20.78 -5.28
C VAL A 305 14.33 -19.75 -6.38
N VAL A 306 14.20 -20.19 -7.63
CA VAL A 306 14.22 -19.30 -8.77
C VAL A 306 12.94 -18.51 -8.58
N PRO A 307 13.02 -17.19 -8.28
CA PRO A 307 11.82 -16.39 -8.30
C PRO A 307 11.21 -16.62 -9.69
N PHE A 308 9.89 -16.53 -9.84
CA PHE A 308 9.22 -16.58 -11.15
C PHE A 308 9.75 -15.56 -12.21
N GLY A 309 10.83 -14.84 -11.91
CA GLY A 309 11.66 -14.12 -12.86
C GLY A 309 12.34 -15.05 -13.86
N ARG A 310 11.71 -15.16 -15.02
CA ARG A 310 12.36 -15.44 -16.30
C ARG A 310 13.31 -16.64 -16.25
N ARG A 311 12.78 -17.80 -16.60
CA ARG A 311 13.48 -18.57 -17.64
C ARG A 311 13.63 -17.61 -18.83
N ARG A 312 14.70 -16.80 -18.86
CA ARG A 312 15.36 -16.59 -20.14
C ARG A 312 15.51 -18.00 -20.68
N PRO A 313 15.06 -18.31 -21.90
CA PRO A 313 15.54 -19.51 -22.54
C PRO A 313 17.03 -19.45 -22.31
N THR A 314 17.56 -20.42 -21.56
CA THR A 314 18.98 -20.69 -21.62
C THR A 314 19.13 -20.92 -23.11
N ALA A 315 19.58 -19.89 -23.83
CA ALA A 315 20.17 -20.08 -25.12
C ALA A 315 21.20 -21.13 -24.76
N VAL A 316 20.89 -22.36 -25.13
CA VAL A 316 21.81 -23.47 -25.01
C VAL A 316 23.05 -22.87 -25.62
N LEU A 317 24.04 -22.56 -24.77
CA LEU A 317 25.37 -22.29 -25.22
C LEU A 317 25.71 -23.60 -25.89
N ARG A 318 25.41 -23.67 -27.19
CA ARG A 318 25.91 -24.71 -28.06
C ARG A 318 27.40 -24.55 -27.86
N GLU A 319 27.99 -25.48 -27.12
CA GLU A 319 29.44 -25.60 -27.11
C GLU A 319 29.84 -25.53 -28.59
N PRO A 320 30.73 -24.60 -28.97
CA PRO A 320 31.19 -24.52 -30.34
C PRO A 320 31.71 -25.90 -30.70
N ASP A 321 31.06 -26.51 -31.69
CA ASP A 321 31.46 -27.81 -32.20
C ASP A 321 32.87 -27.62 -32.77
N PRO A 322 33.91 -28.29 -32.24
CA PRO A 322 35.28 -28.10 -32.71
C PRO A 322 35.47 -28.46 -34.20
N ASP A 323 34.46 -29.07 -34.83
CA ASP A 323 34.48 -29.44 -36.24
C ASP A 323 33.97 -28.35 -37.21
N ASP A 324 33.46 -27.20 -36.73
CA ASP A 324 32.96 -26.12 -37.59
C ASP A 324 34.07 -25.22 -38.22
N ASP A 325 35.35 -25.47 -37.95
CA ASP A 325 36.51 -24.71 -38.46
C ASP A 325 37.26 -25.37 -39.66
N LEU A 326 36.69 -26.40 -40.31
CA LEU A 326 37.37 -27.17 -41.37
C LEU A 326 36.70 -27.12 -42.77
N LEU A 327 36.11 -25.99 -43.18
CA LEU A 327 35.68 -25.77 -44.57
C LEU A 327 36.06 -24.39 -45.13
#